data_AF-A0A5F1SAQ0-F1
#
_entry.id   AF-A0A5F1SAQ0-F1
#
_cell.length_a   1.000
_cell.length_b   1.000
_cell.length_c   1.000
_cell.angle_alpha   90.00
_cell.angle_beta   90.00
_cell.angle_gamma   90.00
#
_symmetry.space_group_name_H-M   'P 1'
#
loop_
_entity.id
_entity.type
_entity.pdbx_description
1 polymer ?
#
loop_
_entity_poly.entity_id
_entity_poly.type
_entity_poly.pdbx_seq_one_letter_code
_entity_poly.pdbx_strand_id
1 'polypeptide(L)'
;MTRGAVEGLAAILAALSLALFAWIQAGFVRAFSDAAAGQQMLDARIGGYESEDVIAMLRYLRDHPDPAAILHSMYLGPELIFPLVLGGLLFCLMRLVGPGGFFFGRPIPPGATAVIFCLPIFYTLVDYAENIAGLMLYPPATPSDATVSLLAGLLPIIVRLKFLTLVVTVILLARFAIFRYLSPDGTRPS
;
A
#
# COMPACT_ATOMS: atom_id res chain seq x y z
N MET A 1 10.46 -15.40 17.71
CA MET A 1 11.30 -14.18 17.58
C MET A 1 11.33 -13.44 18.90
N THR A 2 12.52 -13.11 19.39
CA THR A 2 12.70 -12.19 20.51
C THR A 2 12.31 -10.78 20.09
N ARG A 3 11.95 -9.92 21.05
CA ARG A 3 11.59 -8.52 20.76
C ARG A 3 12.69 -7.78 19.98
N GLY A 4 13.95 -7.91 20.40
CA GLY A 4 15.09 -7.29 19.72
C GLY A 4 15.26 -7.74 18.25
N ALA A 5 14.93 -9.00 17.94
CA ALA A 5 14.94 -9.46 16.54
C ALA A 5 13.84 -8.80 15.70
N VAL A 6 12.66 -8.53 16.28
CA VAL A 6 11.56 -7.83 15.58
C VAL A 6 11.90 -6.36 15.39
N GLU A 7 12.55 -5.72 16.36
CA GLU A 7 13.01 -4.33 16.25
C GLU A 7 14.07 -4.18 15.16
N GLY A 8 15.07 -5.08 15.12
CA GLY A 8 16.07 -5.10 14.05
C GLY A 8 15.46 -5.32 12.67
N LEU A 9 14.53 -6.27 12.54
CA LEU A 9 13.81 -6.50 11.29
C LEU A 9 12.98 -5.28 10.87
N ALA A 10 12.24 -4.67 11.81
CA ALA A 10 11.45 -3.47 11.53
C ALA A 10 12.33 -2.31 11.05
N ALA A 11 13.51 -2.11 11.64
CA ALA A 11 14.45 -1.07 11.20
C ALA A 11 14.94 -1.31 9.76
N ILE A 12 15.29 -2.56 9.42
CA ILE A 12 15.70 -2.94 8.06
C ILE A 12 14.54 -2.72 7.08
N LEU A 13 13.35 -3.20 7.40
CA LEU A 13 12.17 -3.05 6.55
C LEU A 13 11.79 -1.57 6.38
N ALA A 14 11.94 -0.74 7.41
CA ALA A 14 11.72 0.71 7.32
C ALA A 14 12.70 1.38 6.36
N ALA A 15 14.00 1.06 6.47
CA ALA A 15 15.02 1.58 5.56
C ALA A 15 14.75 1.14 4.11
N LEU A 16 14.38 -0.13 3.90
CA LEU A 16 14.05 -0.67 2.59
C LEU A 16 12.77 -0.06 2.02
N SER A 17 11.70 0.08 2.81
CA SER A 17 10.47 0.76 2.39
C SER A 17 10.77 2.20 1.97
N LEU A 18 11.57 2.93 2.74
CA LEU A 18 11.93 4.31 2.40
C LEU A 18 12.75 4.37 1.09
N ALA A 19 13.73 3.48 0.93
CA ALA A 19 14.55 3.41 -0.28
C ALA A 19 13.72 3.06 -1.52
N LEU A 20 12.84 2.06 -1.42
CA LEU A 20 11.93 1.65 -2.49
C LEU A 20 10.95 2.77 -2.85
N PHE A 21 10.33 3.41 -1.85
CA PHE A 21 9.44 4.54 -2.08
C PHE A 21 10.17 5.70 -2.76
N ALA A 22 11.38 6.04 -2.30
CA ALA A 22 12.19 7.07 -2.94
C ALA A 22 12.54 6.72 -4.38
N TRP A 23 12.85 5.44 -4.66
CA TRP A 23 13.13 4.96 -6.01
C TRP A 23 11.89 5.01 -6.92
N ILE A 24 10.71 4.60 -6.44
CA ILE A 24 9.43 4.73 -7.16
C ILE A 24 9.20 6.20 -7.54
N GLN A 25 9.29 7.11 -6.55
CA GLN A 25 9.00 8.52 -6.78
C GLN A 25 10.02 9.20 -7.69
N ALA A 26 11.32 9.01 -7.44
CA ALA A 26 12.37 9.68 -8.17
C ALA A 26 12.68 9.03 -9.53
N GLY A 27 12.55 7.70 -9.62
CA GLY A 27 12.96 6.91 -10.79
C GLY A 27 11.83 6.60 -11.76
N PHE A 28 10.59 6.45 -11.30
CA PHE A 28 9.46 6.05 -12.15
C PHE A 28 8.41 7.13 -12.28
N VAL A 29 7.91 7.69 -11.17
CA VAL A 29 6.86 8.72 -11.23
C VAL A 29 7.33 9.98 -11.93
N ARG A 30 8.55 10.46 -11.61
CA ARG A 30 9.16 11.59 -12.32
C ARG A 30 9.46 11.27 -13.78
N ALA A 31 10.12 10.15 -14.05
CA ALA A 31 10.46 9.74 -15.41
C ALA A 31 9.21 9.58 -16.30
N PHE A 32 8.13 9.03 -15.75
CA PHE A 32 6.84 8.95 -16.43
C PHE A 32 6.30 10.33 -16.75
N SER A 33 6.29 11.25 -15.77
CA SER A 33 5.78 12.60 -15.97
C SER A 33 6.58 13.35 -17.04
N ASP A 34 7.91 13.21 -17.03
CA ASP A 34 8.79 13.82 -18.03
C ASP A 34 8.52 13.24 -19.44
N ALA A 35 8.33 11.92 -19.56
CA ALA A 35 8.02 11.26 -20.81
C ALA A 35 6.57 11.51 -21.29
N ALA A 36 5.66 11.80 -20.38
CA ALA A 36 4.22 11.98 -20.64
C ALA A 36 3.81 13.47 -20.69
N ALA A 37 4.75 14.38 -20.97
CA ALA A 37 4.51 15.82 -21.08
C ALA A 37 3.81 16.43 -19.86
N GLY A 38 4.17 15.99 -18.65
CA GLY A 38 3.62 16.46 -17.38
C GLY A 38 2.37 15.71 -16.92
N GLN A 39 1.87 14.74 -17.67
CA GLN A 39 0.75 13.90 -17.23
C GLN A 39 1.15 13.07 -16.00
N GLN A 40 0.23 12.98 -15.04
CA GLN A 40 0.46 12.23 -13.81
C GLN A 40 0.03 10.77 -13.96
N MET A 41 0.91 9.88 -13.52
CA MET A 41 0.61 8.47 -13.30
C MET A 41 -0.54 8.32 -12.30
N LEU A 42 -1.48 7.41 -12.56
CA LEU A 42 -2.65 7.24 -11.72
C LEU A 42 -2.27 6.71 -10.33
N ASP A 43 -1.29 5.82 -10.27
CA ASP A 43 -0.74 5.19 -9.05
C ASP A 43 -0.17 6.22 -8.06
N ALA A 44 0.30 7.36 -8.56
CA ALA A 44 0.84 8.45 -7.75
C ALA A 44 -0.25 9.39 -7.17
N ARG A 45 -1.51 9.25 -7.60
CA ARG A 45 -2.61 10.13 -7.15
C ARG A 45 -3.16 9.65 -5.82
N ILE A 46 -2.70 10.28 -4.73
CA ILE A 46 -3.15 9.97 -3.35
C ILE A 46 -4.66 10.19 -3.16
N GLY A 47 -5.27 11.12 -3.92
CA GLY A 47 -6.72 11.37 -3.90
C GLY A 47 -7.57 10.29 -4.58
N GLY A 48 -6.93 9.28 -5.20
CA GLY A 48 -7.58 8.33 -6.09
C GLY A 48 -7.86 8.92 -7.47
N TYR A 49 -8.65 8.18 -8.24
CA TYR A 49 -9.05 8.50 -9.60
C TYR A 49 -10.35 7.75 -9.92
N GLU A 50 -11.04 8.12 -11.01
CA GLU A 50 -12.29 7.48 -11.44
C GLU A 50 -12.07 6.53 -12.63
N SER A 51 -13.11 5.76 -12.98
CA SER A 51 -13.06 4.83 -14.11
C SER A 51 -12.71 5.51 -15.44
N GLU A 52 -13.13 6.77 -15.61
CA GLU A 52 -12.83 7.57 -16.80
C GLU A 52 -11.33 7.90 -16.91
N ASP A 53 -10.66 8.18 -15.79
CA ASP A 53 -9.22 8.39 -15.76
C ASP A 53 -8.47 7.13 -16.19
N VAL A 54 -8.94 5.95 -15.77
CA VAL A 54 -8.35 4.66 -16.14
C VAL A 54 -8.43 4.43 -17.65
N ILE A 55 -9.60 4.67 -18.24
CA ILE A 55 -9.83 4.52 -19.69
C ILE A 55 -9.00 5.56 -20.46
N ALA A 56 -8.95 6.80 -19.97
CA ALA A 56 -8.15 7.86 -20.58
C ALA A 56 -6.66 7.51 -20.57
N MET A 57 -6.14 7.03 -19.43
CA MET A 57 -4.76 6.57 -19.30
C MET A 57 -4.48 5.39 -20.24
N LEU A 58 -5.36 4.41 -20.31
CA LEU A 58 -5.19 3.28 -21.24
C LEU A 58 -5.09 3.73 -22.70
N ARG A 59 -5.99 4.63 -23.13
CA ARG A 59 -5.96 5.19 -24.48
C ARG A 59 -4.67 5.96 -24.74
N TYR A 60 -4.26 6.80 -23.80
CA TYR A 60 -3.02 7.57 -23.88
C TYR A 60 -1.80 6.65 -24.05
N LEU A 61 -1.67 5.63 -23.20
CA LEU A 61 -0.51 4.74 -23.20
C LEU A 61 -0.41 3.85 -24.43
N ARG A 62 -1.51 3.60 -25.15
CA ARG A 62 -1.47 2.85 -26.43
C ARG A 62 -0.66 3.58 -27.50
N ASP A 63 -0.71 4.90 -27.49
CA ASP A 63 -0.04 5.74 -28.49
C ASP A 63 1.32 6.26 -27.98
N HIS A 64 1.66 6.03 -26.70
CA HIS A 64 2.86 6.55 -26.04
C HIS A 64 3.66 5.39 -25.42
N PRO A 65 4.52 4.71 -26.21
CA PRO A 65 5.22 3.51 -25.76
C PRO A 65 6.24 3.78 -24.63
N ASP A 66 6.86 4.96 -24.59
CA ASP A 66 7.86 5.29 -23.57
C ASP A 66 7.24 5.39 -22.16
N PRO A 67 6.19 6.22 -21.92
CA PRO A 67 5.46 6.19 -20.64
C PRO A 67 4.90 4.82 -20.29
N ALA A 68 4.41 4.06 -21.28
CA ALA A 68 3.88 2.73 -21.06
C ALA A 68 4.95 1.74 -20.56
N ALA A 69 6.14 1.78 -21.17
CA ALA A 69 7.28 0.96 -20.74
C ALA A 69 7.74 1.34 -19.32
N ILE A 70 7.76 2.64 -18.98
CA ILE A 70 8.10 3.11 -17.63
C ILE A 70 7.09 2.56 -16.62
N LEU A 71 5.79 2.72 -16.87
CA LEU A 71 4.73 2.20 -15.99
C LEU A 71 4.85 0.68 -15.80
N HIS A 72 5.02 -0.06 -16.89
CA HIS A 72 5.15 -1.51 -16.86
C HIS A 72 6.40 -1.96 -16.07
N SER A 73 7.53 -1.28 -16.27
CA SER A 73 8.77 -1.56 -15.55
C SER A 73 8.69 -1.21 -14.06
N MET A 74 7.85 -0.24 -13.68
CA MET A 74 7.56 0.06 -12.28
C MET A 74 6.86 -1.12 -11.60
N TYR A 75 5.79 -1.64 -12.23
CA TYR A 75 5.02 -2.80 -11.73
C TYR A 75 5.86 -4.07 -11.61
N LEU A 76 6.78 -4.32 -12.55
CA LEU A 76 7.67 -5.49 -12.51
C LEU A 76 8.94 -5.27 -11.68
N GLY A 77 9.21 -4.03 -11.27
CA GLY A 77 10.39 -3.65 -10.51
C GLY A 77 10.06 -3.37 -9.05
N PRO A 78 10.15 -2.11 -8.60
CA PRO A 78 9.99 -1.79 -7.18
C PRO A 78 8.59 -2.09 -6.63
N GLU A 79 7.52 -1.92 -7.41
CA GLU A 79 6.14 -2.19 -6.97
C GLU A 79 5.86 -3.69 -6.79
N LEU A 80 6.70 -4.57 -7.34
CA LEU A 80 6.62 -6.00 -7.04
C LEU A 80 7.07 -6.33 -5.61
N ILE A 81 8.00 -5.54 -5.07
CA ILE A 81 8.67 -5.82 -3.79
C ILE A 81 8.13 -4.92 -2.68
N PHE A 82 7.82 -3.67 -3.00
CA PHE A 82 7.43 -2.64 -2.04
C PHE A 82 6.23 -3.03 -1.17
N PRO A 83 5.13 -3.60 -1.70
CA PRO A 83 3.97 -3.96 -0.87
C PRO A 83 4.32 -4.98 0.21
N LEU A 84 5.15 -5.98 -0.13
CA LEU A 84 5.59 -7.00 0.82
C LEU A 84 6.51 -6.41 1.90
N VAL A 85 7.44 -5.53 1.53
CA VAL A 85 8.35 -4.89 2.49
C VAL A 85 7.57 -3.96 3.43
N LEU A 86 6.68 -3.12 2.89
CA LEU A 86 5.86 -2.22 3.68
C LEU A 86 4.83 -2.98 4.54
N GLY A 87 4.16 -3.99 3.99
CA GLY A 87 3.26 -4.86 4.73
C GLY A 87 3.96 -5.59 5.88
N GLY A 88 5.16 -6.11 5.62
CA GLY A 88 6.03 -6.71 6.64
C GLY A 88 6.43 -5.72 7.73
N LEU A 89 6.78 -4.48 7.35
CA LEU A 89 7.08 -3.40 8.30
C LEU A 89 5.87 -3.12 9.20
N LEU A 90 4.71 -2.86 8.60
CA LEU A 90 3.47 -2.58 9.32
C LEU A 90 3.10 -3.73 10.28
N PHE A 91 3.27 -4.97 9.85
CA PHE A 91 3.07 -6.14 10.70
C PHE A 91 4.05 -6.20 11.87
N CYS A 92 5.35 -5.96 11.62
CA CYS A 92 6.36 -5.90 12.68
C CYS A 92 6.06 -4.80 13.70
N LEU A 93 5.70 -3.59 13.23
CA LEU A 93 5.32 -2.48 14.09
C LEU A 93 4.09 -2.82 14.94
N MET A 94 3.06 -3.45 14.34
CA MET A 94 1.88 -3.91 15.10
C MET A 94 2.30 -4.89 16.20
N ARG A 95 3.19 -5.83 15.89
CA ARG A 95 3.71 -6.80 16.86
C ARG A 95 4.51 -6.13 17.98
N LEU A 96 5.32 -5.12 17.68
CA LEU A 96 6.16 -4.41 18.66
C LEU A 96 5.32 -3.57 19.62
N VAL A 97 4.31 -2.91 19.08
CA VAL A 97 3.42 -2.08 19.88
C VAL A 97 2.50 -2.97 20.74
N GLY A 98 2.09 -4.13 20.21
CA GLY A 98 1.29 -5.14 20.91
C GLY A 98 -0.16 -4.68 21.07
N PRO A 99 -1.04 -4.91 20.08
CA PRO A 99 -2.44 -4.51 20.16
C PRO A 99 -3.07 -5.11 21.42
N GLY A 100 -3.51 -4.23 22.31
CA GLY A 100 -3.99 -4.54 23.64
C GLY A 100 -4.54 -3.28 24.31
N GLY A 101 -5.06 -3.43 25.52
CA GLY A 101 -5.73 -2.35 26.24
C GLY A 101 -7.25 -2.33 26.00
N PHE A 102 -7.84 -1.15 26.11
CA PHE A 102 -9.29 -0.97 26.06
C PHE A 102 -9.75 -0.21 24.81
N PHE A 103 -10.85 -0.62 24.19
CA PHE A 103 -11.64 0.18 23.26
C PHE A 103 -12.91 0.63 23.98
N PHE A 104 -13.16 1.93 24.06
CA PHE A 104 -14.32 2.51 24.77
C PHE A 104 -14.50 1.96 26.20
N GLY A 105 -13.40 1.82 26.95
CA GLY A 105 -13.43 1.30 28.33
C GLY A 105 -13.63 -0.22 28.45
N ARG A 106 -13.63 -0.98 27.35
CA ARG A 106 -13.73 -2.46 27.35
C ARG A 106 -12.47 -3.13 26.80
N PRO A 107 -12.01 -4.25 27.39
CA PRO A 107 -10.85 -4.96 26.89
C PRO A 107 -11.08 -5.42 25.45
N ILE A 108 -10.05 -5.34 24.62
CA ILE A 108 -10.15 -5.75 23.22
C ILE A 108 -10.40 -7.26 23.15
N PRO A 109 -11.49 -7.73 22.52
CA PRO A 109 -11.74 -9.16 22.41
C PRO A 109 -10.68 -9.81 21.50
N PRO A 110 -10.37 -11.11 21.70
CA PRO A 110 -9.37 -11.82 20.89
C PRO A 110 -9.63 -11.74 19.39
N GLY A 111 -10.89 -11.79 18.96
CA GLY A 111 -11.28 -11.66 17.55
C GLY A 111 -10.93 -10.29 16.94
N ALA A 112 -11.10 -9.20 17.69
CA ALA A 112 -10.71 -7.87 17.21
C ALA A 112 -9.20 -7.73 17.09
N THR A 113 -8.44 -8.34 17.99
CA THR A 113 -6.97 -8.39 17.91
C THR A 113 -6.51 -9.12 16.65
N ALA A 114 -7.15 -10.24 16.31
CA ALA A 114 -6.86 -10.98 15.08
C ALA A 114 -7.12 -10.12 13.83
N VAL A 115 -8.26 -9.42 13.77
CA VAL A 115 -8.58 -8.51 12.65
C VAL A 115 -7.52 -7.43 12.49
N ILE A 116 -7.05 -6.82 13.59
CA ILE A 116 -6.00 -5.79 13.56
C ILE A 116 -4.70 -6.32 12.94
N PHE A 117 -4.29 -7.54 13.30
CA PHE A 117 -3.11 -8.17 12.72
C PHE A 117 -3.28 -8.57 11.25
N CYS A 118 -4.51 -8.77 10.79
CA CYS A 118 -4.80 -9.04 9.38
C CYS A 118 -4.73 -7.78 8.50
N LEU A 119 -4.81 -6.56 9.06
CA LEU A 119 -4.84 -5.33 8.26
C LEU A 119 -3.58 -5.13 7.39
N PRO A 120 -2.33 -5.30 7.88
CA PRO A 120 -1.15 -5.21 7.03
C PRO A 120 -1.12 -6.24 5.91
N ILE A 121 -1.62 -7.46 6.19
CA ILE A 121 -1.71 -8.54 5.20
C ILE A 121 -2.73 -8.17 4.13
N PHE A 122 -3.90 -7.69 4.55
CA PHE A 122 -4.95 -7.24 3.64
C PHE A 122 -4.49 -6.08 2.77
N TYR A 123 -3.81 -5.07 3.35
CA TYR A 123 -3.17 -4.00 2.59
C TYR A 123 -2.26 -4.55 1.48
N THR A 124 -1.37 -5.48 1.85
CA THR A 124 -0.41 -6.09 0.91
C THR A 124 -1.13 -6.81 -0.25
N LEU A 125 -2.21 -7.54 0.05
CA LEU A 125 -2.99 -8.25 -0.96
C LEU A 125 -3.72 -7.30 -1.92
N VAL A 126 -4.32 -6.23 -1.38
CA VAL A 126 -5.04 -5.24 -2.19
C VAL A 126 -4.08 -4.48 -3.10
N ASP A 127 -2.89 -4.14 -2.59
CA ASP A 127 -1.82 -3.50 -3.36
C ASP A 127 -1.33 -4.40 -4.51
N TYR A 128 -1.08 -5.69 -4.24
CA TYR A 128 -0.79 -6.64 -5.33
C TYR A 128 -1.93 -6.81 -6.33
N ALA A 129 -3.19 -6.76 -5.88
CA ALA A 129 -4.33 -6.84 -6.78
C ALA A 129 -4.38 -5.64 -7.74
N GLU A 130 -4.04 -4.44 -7.27
CA GLU A 130 -3.89 -3.24 -8.09
C GLU A 130 -2.78 -3.41 -9.13
N ASN A 131 -1.59 -3.86 -8.71
CA ASN A 131 -0.46 -4.06 -9.62
C ASN A 131 -0.76 -5.12 -10.69
N ILE A 132 -1.43 -6.21 -10.33
CA ILE A 132 -1.89 -7.24 -11.28
C ILE A 132 -2.93 -6.65 -12.24
N ALA A 133 -3.90 -5.88 -11.73
CA ALA A 133 -4.90 -5.22 -12.57
C ALA A 133 -4.24 -4.23 -13.55
N GLY A 134 -3.25 -3.45 -13.10
CA GLY A 134 -2.46 -2.56 -13.94
C GLY A 134 -1.71 -3.32 -15.05
N LEU A 135 -1.05 -4.43 -14.70
CA LEU A 135 -0.35 -5.29 -15.66
C LEU A 135 -1.27 -5.98 -16.67
N MET A 136 -2.50 -6.30 -16.28
CA MET A 136 -3.51 -6.88 -17.19
C MET A 136 -4.17 -5.85 -18.09
N LEU A 137 -4.14 -4.57 -17.70
CA LEU A 137 -4.86 -3.50 -18.38
C LEU A 137 -3.96 -2.69 -19.32
N TYR A 138 -2.81 -2.24 -18.83
CA TYR A 138 -1.95 -1.30 -19.56
C TYR A 138 -0.97 -2.00 -20.50
N PRO A 139 -0.53 -1.34 -21.59
CA PRO A 139 0.45 -1.92 -22.50
C PRO A 139 1.70 -2.41 -21.73
N PRO A 140 2.29 -3.54 -22.13
CA PRO A 140 2.08 -4.27 -23.39
C PRO A 140 0.85 -5.20 -23.42
N ALA A 141 0.02 -5.23 -22.37
CA ALA A 141 -1.19 -6.02 -22.39
C ALA A 141 -2.18 -5.53 -23.47
N THR A 142 -2.90 -6.48 -24.07
CA THR A 142 -3.96 -6.22 -25.04
C THR A 142 -5.29 -6.73 -24.47
N PRO A 143 -5.89 -6.04 -23.48
CA PRO A 143 -7.10 -6.50 -22.82
C PRO A 143 -8.30 -6.47 -23.77
N SER A 144 -9.23 -7.41 -23.56
CA SER A 144 -10.55 -7.37 -24.21
C SER A 144 -11.38 -6.19 -23.69
N ASP A 145 -12.38 -5.74 -24.45
CA ASP A 145 -13.28 -4.66 -24.00
C ASP A 145 -14.00 -4.99 -22.68
N ALA A 146 -14.35 -6.27 -22.47
CA ALA A 146 -14.92 -6.74 -21.22
C ALA A 146 -13.94 -6.58 -20.05
N THR A 147 -12.66 -6.91 -20.26
CA THR A 147 -11.60 -6.74 -19.26
C THR A 147 -11.36 -5.26 -18.96
N VAL A 148 -11.34 -4.40 -19.99
CA VAL A 148 -11.20 -2.95 -19.81
C VAL A 148 -12.34 -2.40 -18.97
N SER A 149 -13.59 -2.74 -19.30
CA SER A 149 -14.76 -2.29 -18.55
C SER A 149 -14.73 -2.74 -17.08
N LEU A 150 -14.39 -4.01 -16.84
CA LEU A 150 -14.27 -4.57 -15.49
C LEU A 150 -13.17 -3.88 -14.68
N LEU A 151 -11.95 -3.80 -15.22
CA LEU A 151 -10.80 -3.26 -14.48
C LEU A 151 -10.89 -1.75 -14.30
N ALA A 152 -11.45 -1.01 -15.28
CA ALA A 152 -11.71 0.42 -15.12
C ALA A 152 -12.69 0.69 -13.97
N GLY A 153 -13.70 -0.15 -13.78
CA GLY A 153 -14.61 -0.04 -12.63
C GLY A 153 -13.99 -0.47 -11.30
N LEU A 154 -13.14 -1.50 -11.30
CA LEU A 154 -12.57 -2.06 -10.07
C LEU A 154 -11.34 -1.31 -9.54
N LEU A 155 -10.46 -0.81 -10.41
CA LEU A 155 -9.21 -0.16 -10.00
C LEU A 155 -9.43 1.00 -9.01
N PRO A 156 -10.35 1.96 -9.26
CA PRO A 156 -10.67 3.00 -8.29
C PRO A 156 -11.07 2.47 -6.90
N ILE A 157 -11.81 1.37 -6.86
CA ILE A 157 -12.28 0.74 -5.63
C ILE A 157 -11.10 0.09 -4.89
N ILE A 158 -10.26 -0.64 -5.61
CA ILE A 158 -9.05 -1.29 -5.09
C ILE A 158 -8.11 -0.24 -4.48
N VAL A 159 -7.85 0.85 -5.19
CA VAL A 159 -6.99 1.95 -4.70
C VAL A 159 -7.55 2.59 -3.44
N ARG A 160 -8.85 2.90 -3.42
CA ARG A 160 -9.50 3.45 -2.22
C ARG A 160 -9.41 2.49 -1.04
N LEU A 161 -9.60 1.19 -1.29
CA LEU A 161 -9.49 0.15 -0.26
C LEU A 161 -8.06 -0.01 0.27
N LYS A 162 -7.05 0.07 -0.61
CA LYS A 162 -5.62 0.07 -0.28
C LYS A 162 -5.31 1.22 0.68
N PHE A 163 -5.63 2.45 0.29
CA PHE A 163 -5.36 3.63 1.11
C PHE A 163 -6.17 3.65 2.41
N LEU A 164 -7.45 3.25 2.37
CA LEU A 164 -8.26 3.12 3.59
C LEU A 164 -7.63 2.15 4.58
N THR A 165 -7.21 0.97 4.12
CA THR A 165 -6.56 -0.04 4.96
C THR A 165 -5.25 0.49 5.53
N LEU A 166 -4.44 1.17 4.72
CA LEU A 166 -3.19 1.79 5.16
C LEU A 166 -3.43 2.84 6.25
N VAL A 167 -4.37 3.77 6.02
CA VAL A 167 -4.71 4.84 6.97
C VAL A 167 -5.21 4.25 8.29
N VAL A 168 -6.12 3.28 8.25
CA VAL A 168 -6.62 2.60 9.45
C VAL A 168 -5.48 1.91 10.20
N THR A 169 -4.57 1.24 9.49
CA THR A 169 -3.40 0.58 10.08
C THR A 169 -2.48 1.60 10.79
N VAL A 170 -2.20 2.74 10.15
CA VAL A 170 -1.38 3.82 10.72
C VAL A 170 -2.05 4.44 11.95
N ILE A 171 -3.35 4.71 11.90
CA ILE A 171 -4.11 5.24 13.05
C ILE A 171 -4.04 4.27 14.24
N LEU A 172 -4.22 2.97 13.99
CA LEU A 172 -4.15 1.95 15.04
C LEU A 172 -2.73 1.84 15.62
N LEU A 173 -1.69 1.87 14.78
CA LEU A 173 -0.30 1.91 15.23
C LEU A 173 -0.03 3.11 16.14
N ALA A 174 -0.40 4.31 15.68
CA ALA A 174 -0.24 5.54 16.46
C ALA A 174 -0.98 5.45 17.79
N ARG A 175 -2.24 5.02 17.77
CA ARG A 175 -3.06 4.82 18.97
C ARG A 175 -2.38 3.90 19.96
N PHE A 176 -2.00 2.70 19.54
CA PHE A 176 -1.41 1.72 20.45
C PHE A 176 -0.02 2.15 20.94
N ALA A 177 0.77 2.86 20.11
CA ALA A 177 2.05 3.42 20.51
C ALA A 177 1.84 4.48 21.60
N ILE A 178 0.90 5.41 21.41
CA ILE A 178 0.55 6.43 22.39
C ILE A 178 0.10 5.78 23.71
N PHE A 179 -0.82 4.82 23.69
CA PHE A 179 -1.24 4.11 24.91
C PHE A 179 -0.09 3.42 25.63
N ARG A 180 0.89 2.90 24.88
CA ARG A 180 2.06 2.24 25.44
C ARG A 180 3.06 3.21 26.07
N TYR A 181 3.28 4.38 25.47
CA TYR A 181 4.25 5.37 25.94
C TYR A 181 3.68 6.36 26.96
N LEU A 182 2.37 6.63 26.91
CA LEU A 182 1.69 7.53 27.87
C LEU A 182 1.12 6.80 29.10
N SER A 183 1.15 5.47 29.16
CA SER A 183 0.90 4.72 30.40
C SER A 183 2.20 4.74 31.23
N PRO A 184 2.36 5.63 32.23
CA PRO A 184 3.65 5.87 32.88
C PRO A 184 4.02 4.75 33.87
N ASP A 185 3.08 3.87 34.21
CA ASP A 185 3.29 2.76 35.12
C ASP A 185 2.81 1.47 34.46
N GLY A 186 3.68 0.46 34.41
CA GLY A 186 3.35 -0.91 34.03
C GLY A 186 2.40 -1.63 35.01
N THR A 187 1.45 -0.92 35.60
CA THR A 187 0.34 -1.54 36.32
C THR A 187 -0.63 -2.13 35.29
N ARG A 188 -0.56 -3.46 35.18
CA ARG A 188 -1.59 -4.28 34.55
C ARG A 188 -2.96 -3.74 34.96
N PRO A 189 -3.88 -3.47 34.02
CA PRO A 189 -5.28 -3.45 34.38
C PRO A 189 -5.69 -4.91 34.57
N SER A 190 -6.10 -5.21 35.81
CA SER A 190 -6.88 -6.38 36.20
C SER A 190 -8.04 -6.66 35.26
#